data_AF-A0AAC9X4Q8-F1
#
_entry.id   AF-A0AAC9X4Q8-F1
#
_cell.length_a   1.000
_cell.length_b   1.000
_cell.length_c   1.000
_cell.angle_alpha   90.00
_cell.angle_beta   90.00
_cell.angle_gamma   90.00
#
_symmetry.space_group_name_H-M   'P 1'
#
loop_
_entity.id
_entity.type
_entity.pdbx_description
1 polymer ?
#
loop_
_entity_poly.entity_id
_entity_poly.type
_entity_poly.pdbx_seq_one_letter_code
_entity_poly.pdbx_strand_id
1 'polypeptide(L)'
;MATGTPADRTDHQAADDEVRAFVDAVPGATRRRDAETLLTMFGRITGEPARLWYSSIIGFGQYHYKYESGREGDAGAAGFSPRKASMSIYFPDGLGTYTDELARLGPHKAALSCLYVTNLDKVDLDVLEQMVTTSYRAVTAGEYFGHRARESEGGRADPHRPE
;
A
#
# COMPACT_ATOMS: atom_id res chain seq x y z
N MET A 1 -29.96 5.14 15.93
CA MET A 1 -28.66 4.54 15.56
C MET A 1 -28.48 4.81 14.08
N ALA A 2 -27.82 5.91 13.71
CA ALA A 2 -27.74 6.36 12.32
C ALA A 2 -26.61 5.61 11.62
N THR A 3 -26.97 4.80 10.63
CA THR A 3 -26.09 4.28 9.59
C THR A 3 -25.57 5.47 8.79
N GLY A 4 -24.33 5.90 9.05
CA GLY A 4 -23.68 6.93 8.26
C GLY A 4 -23.43 6.44 6.84
N THR A 5 -24.16 6.98 5.88
CA THR A 5 -23.82 6.97 4.45
C THR A 5 -22.36 7.41 4.29
N PRO A 6 -21.49 6.70 3.54
CA PRO A 6 -20.16 7.20 3.27
C PRO A 6 -20.33 8.47 2.44
N ALA A 7 -19.93 9.60 3.01
CA ALA A 7 -19.98 10.89 2.33
C ALA A 7 -19.33 10.78 0.95
N ASP A 8 -19.94 11.44 -0.01
CA ASP A 8 -19.45 11.68 -1.36
C ASP A 8 -18.02 12.25 -1.29
N ARG A 9 -17.00 11.38 -1.44
CA ARG A 9 -15.57 11.69 -1.33
C ARG A 9 -15.01 12.28 -2.64
N THR A 10 -15.74 13.23 -3.22
CA THR A 10 -15.33 13.92 -4.45
C THR A 10 -14.64 15.26 -4.17
N ASP A 11 -14.62 15.71 -2.90
CA ASP A 11 -13.82 16.86 -2.47
C ASP A 11 -12.37 16.46 -2.19
N HIS A 12 -11.50 16.70 -3.18
CA HIS A 12 -10.07 16.45 -3.10
C HIS A 12 -9.37 17.34 -2.05
N GLN A 13 -9.85 18.57 -1.83
CA GLN A 13 -9.22 19.50 -0.90
C GLN A 13 -9.45 19.06 0.56
N ALA A 14 -10.68 18.64 0.87
CA ALA A 14 -11.00 18.11 2.20
C ALA A 14 -10.22 16.82 2.53
N ALA A 15 -10.01 15.96 1.53
CA ALA A 15 -9.20 14.74 1.69
C ALA A 15 -7.71 15.07 1.92
N ASP A 16 -7.17 16.07 1.21
CA ASP A 16 -5.80 16.53 1.39
C ASP A 16 -5.58 17.10 2.80
N ASP A 17 -6.52 17.91 3.29
CA ASP A 17 -6.47 18.50 4.64
C ASP A 17 -6.55 17.42 5.73
N GLU A 18 -7.38 16.40 5.55
CA GLU A 18 -7.49 15.25 6.47
C GLU A 18 -6.17 14.46 6.53
N VAL A 19 -5.55 14.17 5.38
CA VAL A 19 -4.28 13.45 5.33
C VAL A 19 -3.17 14.27 6.00
N ARG A 20 -3.10 15.59 5.74
CA ARG A 20 -2.13 16.46 6.41
C ARG A 20 -2.33 16.49 7.91
N ALA A 21 -3.56 16.70 8.38
CA ALA A 21 -3.88 16.70 9.80
C ALA A 21 -3.51 15.36 10.47
N PHE A 22 -3.73 14.24 9.77
CA PHE A 22 -3.31 12.93 10.24
C PHE A 22 -1.79 12.80 10.37
N VAL A 23 -1.04 13.24 9.36
CA VAL A 23 0.44 13.25 9.37
C VAL A 23 0.98 14.15 10.49
N ASP A 24 0.41 15.34 10.68
CA ASP A 24 0.80 16.25 11.77
C ASP A 24 0.54 15.64 13.15
N ALA A 25 -0.54 14.87 13.30
CA ALA A 25 -0.87 14.16 14.53
C ALA A 25 0.03 12.93 14.81
N VAL A 26 0.88 12.51 13.87
CA VAL A 26 1.79 11.38 14.07
C VAL A 26 2.78 11.70 15.21
N PRO A 27 2.89 10.83 16.22
CA PRO A 27 3.76 11.07 17.36
C PRO A 27 5.23 10.82 17.01
N GLY A 28 6.09 11.78 17.39
CA GLY A 28 7.54 11.71 17.23
C GLY A 28 8.03 12.31 15.92
N ALA A 29 9.02 13.20 16.01
CA ALA A 29 9.54 13.95 14.87
C ALA A 29 10.04 13.05 13.74
N THR A 30 10.73 11.95 14.07
CA THR A 30 11.20 10.97 13.07
C THR A 30 10.04 10.32 12.32
N ARG A 31 9.00 9.86 13.01
CA ARG A 31 7.88 9.15 12.37
C ARG A 31 7.05 10.11 11.50
N ARG A 32 6.88 11.36 11.93
CA ARG A 32 6.23 12.39 11.12
C ARG A 32 7.04 12.68 9.84
N ARG A 33 8.34 12.90 9.97
CA ARG A 33 9.21 13.10 8.80
C ARG A 33 9.21 11.90 7.85
N ASP A 34 9.24 10.68 8.37
CA ASP A 34 9.13 9.46 7.56
C ASP A 34 7.79 9.41 6.81
N ALA A 35 6.69 9.78 7.48
CA ALA A 35 5.36 9.85 6.87
C ALA A 35 5.27 10.92 5.77
N GLU A 36 5.83 12.11 5.98
CA GLU A 36 5.93 13.18 4.96
C GLU A 36 6.76 12.74 3.75
N THR A 37 7.86 12.04 4.00
CA THR A 37 8.73 11.50 2.95
C THR A 37 7.98 10.49 2.09
N LEU A 38 7.31 9.51 2.72
CA LEU A 38 6.51 8.52 1.99
C LEU A 38 5.29 9.14 1.31
N LEU A 39 4.62 10.12 1.93
CA LEU A 39 3.50 10.84 1.33
C LEU A 39 3.92 11.49 0.00
N THR A 40 5.07 12.17 0.00
CA THR A 40 5.63 12.81 -1.20
C THR A 40 6.00 11.77 -2.26
N MET A 41 6.71 10.71 -1.86
CA MET A 41 7.17 9.66 -2.77
C MET A 41 5.99 8.92 -3.42
N PHE A 42 4.99 8.49 -2.65
CA PHE A 42 3.81 7.79 -3.17
C PHE A 42 2.97 8.70 -4.07
N GLY A 43 2.81 9.98 -3.71
CA GLY A 43 2.13 10.95 -4.57
C GLY A 43 2.83 11.11 -5.92
N ARG A 44 4.17 11.17 -5.94
CA ARG A 44 4.95 11.22 -7.19
C ARG A 44 4.81 9.95 -8.03
N ILE A 45 4.89 8.78 -7.42
CA ILE A 45 4.83 7.49 -8.12
C ILE A 45 3.45 7.26 -8.74
N THR A 46 2.39 7.54 -7.98
CA THR A 46 1.02 7.21 -8.37
C THR A 46 0.35 8.29 -9.20
N GLY A 47 0.71 9.57 -8.98
CA GLY A 47 -0.03 10.70 -9.55
C GLY A 47 -1.43 10.87 -8.97
N GLU A 48 -1.77 10.11 -7.93
CA GLU A 48 -3.10 10.07 -7.31
C GLU A 48 -3.13 10.89 -6.02
N PRO A 49 -4.28 11.51 -5.67
CA PRO A 49 -4.45 12.17 -4.39
C PRO A 49 -4.41 11.14 -3.25
N ALA A 50 -3.70 11.50 -2.19
CA ALA A 50 -3.66 10.70 -0.97
C ALA A 50 -5.03 10.72 -0.29
N ARG A 51 -5.47 9.59 0.26
CA ARG A 51 -6.71 9.50 1.05
C ARG A 51 -6.47 8.71 2.32
N LEU A 52 -7.22 9.01 3.38
CA LEU A 52 -7.21 8.19 4.59
C LEU A 52 -8.19 7.02 4.44
N TRP A 53 -7.67 5.80 4.60
CA TRP A 53 -8.40 4.54 4.55
C TRP A 53 -8.40 3.92 5.95
N TYR A 54 -9.57 3.41 6.36
CA TYR A 54 -9.76 2.70 7.64
C TYR A 54 -9.13 3.44 8.85
N SER A 55 -9.18 4.77 8.81
CA SER A 55 -8.69 5.72 9.83
C SER A 55 -7.20 5.64 10.19
N SER A 56 -6.37 4.89 9.45
CA SER A 56 -4.95 4.73 9.79
C SER A 56 -4.00 4.42 8.63
N ILE A 57 -4.53 4.30 7.40
CA ILE A 57 -3.75 3.99 6.21
C ILE A 57 -3.86 5.17 5.27
N ILE A 58 -2.72 5.73 4.84
CA ILE A 58 -2.67 6.70 3.76
C ILE A 58 -2.55 5.88 2.47
N GLY A 59 -3.58 5.92 1.64
CA GLY A 59 -3.71 5.15 0.40
C GLY A 59 -3.78 6.03 -0.83
N PHE A 60 -3.35 5.47 -1.96
CA PHE A 60 -3.23 6.12 -3.26
C PHE A 60 -3.82 5.23 -4.34
N GLY A 61 -4.64 5.83 -5.20
CA GLY A 61 -5.37 5.12 -6.25
C GLY A 61 -6.28 4.00 -5.71
N GLN A 62 -6.92 3.30 -6.64
CA GLN A 62 -7.75 2.14 -6.36
C GLN A 62 -7.56 1.11 -7.46
N TYR A 63 -7.70 -0.16 -7.11
CA TYR A 63 -7.77 -1.24 -8.09
C TYR A 63 -8.90 -2.19 -7.71
N HIS A 64 -9.55 -2.76 -8.72
CA HIS A 64 -10.57 -3.77 -8.54
C HIS A 64 -9.92 -5.16 -8.58
N TYR A 65 -10.13 -5.97 -7.55
CA TYR A 65 -9.69 -7.36 -7.54
C TYR A 65 -10.89 -8.27 -7.72
N LYS A 66 -10.66 -9.40 -8.41
CA LYS A 66 -11.66 -10.46 -8.57
C LYS A 66 -10.98 -11.80 -8.38
N TYR A 67 -11.46 -12.55 -7.39
CA TYR A 67 -11.01 -13.91 -7.11
C TYR A 67 -11.71 -14.91 -8.03
N GLU A 68 -11.08 -16.06 -8.28
CA GLU A 68 -11.69 -17.19 -9.00
C GLU A 68 -12.99 -17.69 -8.33
N SER A 69 -13.09 -17.53 -7.00
CA SER A 69 -14.31 -17.81 -6.22
C SER A 69 -15.49 -16.86 -6.53
N GLY A 70 -15.32 -15.85 -7.38
CA GLY A 70 -16.32 -14.84 -7.70
C GLY A 70 -16.40 -13.69 -6.70
N ARG A 71 -15.60 -13.71 -5.62
CA ARG A 71 -15.50 -12.57 -4.69
C ARG A 71 -14.67 -11.46 -5.31
N GLU A 72 -15.24 -10.26 -5.36
CA GLU A 72 -14.57 -9.07 -5.89
C GLU A 72 -14.69 -7.87 -4.95
N GLY A 73 -13.96 -6.80 -5.25
CA GLY A 73 -14.01 -5.55 -4.49
C GLY A 73 -12.86 -4.63 -4.80
N ASP A 74 -12.90 -3.44 -4.18
CA ASP A 74 -11.90 -2.40 -4.40
C ASP A 74 -10.90 -2.33 -3.25
N ALA A 75 -9.64 -2.09 -3.58
CA ALA A 75 -8.59 -1.86 -2.60
C ALA A 75 -7.65 -0.74 -3.06
N GLY A 76 -6.91 -0.15 -2.11
CA GLY A 76 -5.89 0.85 -2.43
C GLY A 76 -4.76 0.21 -3.23
N ALA A 77 -4.36 0.85 -4.33
CA ALA A 77 -3.33 0.35 -5.23
C ALA A 77 -1.91 0.52 -4.66
N ALA A 78 -1.71 1.54 -3.82
CA ALA A 78 -0.51 1.71 -3.02
C ALA A 78 -0.89 2.38 -1.68
N GLY A 79 -0.11 2.14 -0.62
CA GLY A 79 -0.30 2.89 0.62
C GLY A 79 0.65 2.50 1.74
N PHE A 80 0.60 3.29 2.82
CA PHE A 80 1.38 3.05 4.03
C PHE A 80 0.63 3.51 5.30
N SER A 81 1.10 3.07 6.45
CA SER A 81 0.57 3.44 7.77
C SER A 81 1.72 3.79 8.72
N PRO A 82 1.82 5.03 9.21
CA PRO A 82 2.79 5.41 10.23
C PRO A 82 2.35 4.89 11.59
N ARG A 83 2.77 3.67 11.95
CA ARG A 83 2.45 3.09 13.25
C ARG A 83 3.48 3.47 14.30
N LYS A 84 3.11 3.31 15.57
CA LYS A 84 3.96 3.64 16.73
C LYS A 84 5.35 2.97 16.65
N ALA A 85 5.42 1.72 16.21
CA ALA A 85 6.66 0.95 16.16
C ALA A 85 7.42 1.09 14.82
N SER A 86 6.72 1.22 13.69
CA SER A 86 7.31 1.19 12.34
C SER A 86 6.40 1.85 11.30
N MET A 87 6.97 2.25 10.17
CA MET A 87 6.20 2.45 8.93
C MET A 87 5.78 1.09 8.41
N SER A 88 4.48 0.86 8.25
CA SER A 88 3.95 -0.28 7.50
C SER A 88 3.70 0.16 6.07
N ILE A 89 4.35 -0.47 5.09
CA ILE A 89 4.21 -0.18 3.66
C ILE A 89 3.53 -1.38 3.00
N TYR A 90 2.51 -1.16 2.18
CA TYR A 90 1.65 -2.21 1.63
C TYR A 90 1.96 -2.44 0.15
N PHE A 91 2.16 -3.70 -0.22
CA PHE A 91 2.45 -4.19 -1.57
C PHE A 91 1.38 -5.21 -1.98
N PRO A 92 0.31 -4.79 -2.68
CA PRO A 92 -0.85 -5.65 -2.94
C PRO A 92 -0.55 -6.87 -3.82
N ASP A 93 0.48 -6.79 -4.65
CA ASP A 93 1.03 -7.86 -5.49
C ASP A 93 1.91 -8.87 -4.73
N GLY A 94 2.33 -8.52 -3.52
CA GLY A 94 3.12 -9.36 -2.62
C GLY A 94 4.62 -9.08 -2.66
N LEU A 95 5.35 -9.50 -1.63
CA LEU A 95 6.78 -9.24 -1.51
C LEU A 95 7.68 -10.31 -2.16
N GLY A 96 7.14 -11.47 -2.54
CA GLY A 96 7.91 -12.58 -3.10
C GLY A 96 8.63 -12.26 -4.42
N THR A 97 8.10 -11.32 -5.20
CA THR A 97 8.69 -10.85 -6.47
C THR A 97 9.86 -9.87 -6.29
N TYR A 98 10.11 -9.39 -5.07
CA TYR A 98 11.09 -8.33 -4.78
C TYR A 98 12.32 -8.82 -4.00
N THR A 99 12.70 -10.09 -4.17
CA THR A 99 13.75 -10.71 -3.34
C THR A 99 15.09 -9.98 -3.45
N ASP A 100 15.47 -9.54 -4.65
CA ASP A 100 16.74 -8.85 -4.90
C ASP A 100 16.73 -7.42 -4.37
N GLU A 101 15.60 -6.71 -4.51
CA GLU A 101 15.40 -5.38 -3.94
C GLU A 101 15.44 -5.44 -2.41
N LEU A 102 14.74 -6.39 -1.79
CA LEU A 102 14.75 -6.59 -0.35
C LEU A 102 16.17 -6.83 0.19
N ALA A 103 17.01 -7.57 -0.54
CA ALA A 103 18.40 -7.81 -0.13
C ALA A 103 19.25 -6.52 -0.09
N ARG A 104 18.89 -5.51 -0.90
CA ARG A 104 19.60 -4.22 -1.01
C ARG A 104 18.96 -3.10 -0.21
N LEU A 105 17.69 -3.24 0.16
CA LEU A 105 16.85 -2.20 0.75
C LEU A 105 17.37 -1.66 2.09
N GLY A 106 18.12 -2.46 2.85
CA GLY A 106 18.56 -2.13 4.21
C GLY A 106 17.67 -2.77 5.29
N PRO A 107 17.77 -2.35 6.57
CA PRO A 107 17.09 -3.03 7.68
C PRO A 107 15.56 -2.91 7.60
N HIS A 108 14.88 -4.05 7.43
CA HIS A 108 13.43 -4.12 7.36
C HIS A 108 12.91 -5.45 7.95
N LYS A 109 11.59 -5.54 8.13
CA LYS A 109 10.90 -6.83 8.27
C LYS A 109 9.90 -6.97 7.14
N ALA A 110 9.89 -8.12 6.48
CA ALA A 110 8.92 -8.44 5.44
C ALA A 110 7.89 -9.44 5.99
N ALA A 111 6.64 -9.28 5.57
CA ALA A 111 5.61 -10.30 5.60
C ALA A 111 4.99 -10.41 4.20
N LEU A 112 3.99 -11.26 4.01
CA LEU A 112 3.42 -11.60 2.71
C LEU A 112 3.20 -10.40 1.74
N SER A 113 2.58 -9.34 2.22
CA SER A 113 2.20 -8.16 1.41
C SER A 113 2.53 -6.84 2.10
N CYS A 114 3.37 -6.88 3.14
CA CYS A 114 3.71 -5.69 3.89
C CYS A 114 5.15 -5.69 4.35
N LEU A 115 5.74 -4.50 4.25
CA LEU A 115 7.08 -4.19 4.64
C LEU A 115 7.03 -3.28 5.88
N TYR A 116 7.83 -3.60 6.90
CA TYR A 116 7.94 -2.82 8.13
C TYR A 116 9.32 -2.19 8.23
N VAL A 117 9.35 -0.86 8.25
CA VAL A 117 10.59 -0.06 8.35
C VAL A 117 10.56 0.76 9.64
N THR A 118 11.52 0.52 10.53
CA THR A 118 11.57 1.23 11.82
C THR A 118 12.12 2.65 11.66
N ASN A 119 13.14 2.82 10.82
CA ASN A 119 13.80 4.09 10.52
C ASN A 119 14.10 4.16 9.03
N LEU A 120 13.50 5.15 8.35
CA LEU A 120 13.62 5.33 6.91
C LEU A 120 15.03 5.80 6.48
N ASP A 121 15.82 6.43 7.36
CA ASP A 121 17.22 6.83 7.06
C ASP A 121 18.15 5.65 6.82
N LYS A 122 17.78 4.46 7.30
CA LYS A 122 18.60 3.25 7.13
C LYS A 122 18.17 2.44 5.91
N VAL A 123 17.20 2.93 5.16
CA VAL A 123 16.64 2.28 3.98
C VAL A 123 17.07 3.01 2.73
N ASP A 124 17.38 2.26 1.69
CA ASP A 124 17.61 2.78 0.35
C ASP A 124 16.26 3.20 -0.27
N LEU A 125 16.04 4.51 -0.35
CA LEU A 125 14.80 5.09 -0.85
C LEU A 125 14.62 4.86 -2.36
N ASP A 126 15.70 4.74 -3.13
CA ASP A 126 15.60 4.51 -4.57
C ASP A 126 15.11 3.08 -4.83
N VAL A 127 15.61 2.11 -4.05
CA VAL A 127 15.12 0.73 -4.09
C VAL A 127 13.65 0.66 -3.66
N LEU A 128 13.27 1.38 -2.60
CA LEU A 128 11.87 1.43 -2.17
C LEU A 128 10.95 2.05 -3.23
N GLU A 129 11.37 3.16 -3.86
CA GLU A 129 10.65 3.83 -4.94
C GLU A 129 10.45 2.88 -6.14
N GLN A 130 11.47 2.09 -6.49
CA GLN A 130 11.38 1.06 -7.54
C GLN A 130 10.36 -0.04 -7.20
N MET A 131 10.40 -0.57 -5.98
CA MET A 131 9.46 -1.61 -5.54
C MET A 131 8.02 -1.08 -5.58
N VAL A 132 7.77 0.11 -5.02
CA VAL A 132 6.42 0.71 -4.97
C VAL A 132 5.92 1.01 -6.39
N THR A 133 6.78 1.50 -7.28
CA THR A 133 6.45 1.76 -8.68
C THR A 133 6.04 0.49 -9.41
N THR A 134 6.82 -0.58 -9.25
CA THR A 134 6.53 -1.88 -9.87
C THR A 134 5.21 -2.45 -9.37
N SER A 135 4.99 -2.41 -8.05
CA SER A 135 3.79 -2.91 -7.39
C SER A 135 2.54 -2.16 -7.85
N TYR A 136 2.59 -0.83 -7.82
CA TYR A 136 1.48 0.01 -8.26
C TYR A 136 1.13 -0.25 -9.72
N ARG A 137 2.12 -0.34 -10.61
CA ARG A 137 1.89 -0.67 -12.02
C ARG A 137 1.29 -2.06 -12.20
N ALA A 138 1.79 -3.06 -11.49
CA ALA A 138 1.31 -4.43 -11.60
C ALA A 138 -0.20 -4.53 -11.27
N VAL A 139 -0.66 -3.79 -10.25
CA VAL A 139 -2.07 -3.85 -9.82
C VAL A 139 -3.00 -2.91 -10.58
N THR A 140 -2.46 -1.96 -11.34
CA THR A 140 -3.24 -0.96 -12.12
C THR A 140 -3.18 -1.17 -13.63
N ALA A 141 -2.37 -2.10 -14.13
CA ALA A 141 -2.16 -2.31 -15.58
C ALA A 141 -3.34 -2.95 -16.34
N GLY A 142 -4.42 -3.38 -15.66
CA GLY A 142 -5.55 -4.06 -16.29
C GLY A 142 -6.90 -3.72 -15.65
N GLU A 143 -7.98 -4.22 -16.25
CA GLU A 143 -9.36 -4.00 -15.77
C GLU A 143 -9.59 -4.65 -14.40
N TYR A 144 -8.91 -5.77 -14.12
CA TYR A 144 -8.99 -6.50 -12.86
C TYR A 144 -7.64 -7.10 -12.46
N PHE A 145 -7.30 -7.03 -11.17
CA PHE A 145 -6.11 -7.71 -10.62
C PHE A 145 -6.51 -9.07 -10.02
N GLY A 146 -6.15 -10.15 -10.70
CA GLY A 146 -6.59 -11.52 -10.39
C GLY A 146 -5.78 -12.27 -9.34
N HIS A 147 -4.64 -11.72 -8.88
CA HIS A 147 -3.73 -12.43 -7.96
C HIS A 147 -3.24 -11.51 -6.84
N ARG A 148 -3.91 -11.49 -5.67
CA ARG A 148 -3.35 -10.77 -4.50
C ARG A 148 -2.16 -11.55 -3.95
N ALA A 149 -1.30 -10.90 -3.18
CA ALA A 149 -0.13 -11.50 -2.54
C ALA A 149 -0.29 -12.92 -1.95
N ARG A 150 -1.47 -13.28 -1.40
CA ARG A 150 -1.76 -14.65 -0.91
C ARG A 150 -1.70 -15.74 -1.98
N GLU A 151 -1.90 -15.39 -3.23
CA GLU A 151 -1.94 -16.30 -4.39
C GLU A 151 -0.60 -16.31 -5.13
N SER A 152 0.17 -15.21 -5.07
CA SER A 152 1.50 -15.09 -5.70
C SER A 152 2.57 -16.00 -5.09
N GLU A 153 2.47 -16.35 -3.80
CA GLU A 153 3.39 -17.31 -3.14
C GLU A 153 2.97 -18.79 -3.34
N GLY A 154 1.86 -19.03 -4.04
CA GLY A 154 1.16 -20.31 -4.09
C GLY A 154 0.91 -20.83 -5.49
N GLY A 155 1.96 -20.95 -6.31
CA GLY A 155 1.99 -21.94 -7.38
C GLY A 155 1.93 -23.36 -6.83
N ARG A 156 0.83 -23.75 -6.17
CA ARG A 156 0.40 -25.14 -6.13
C ARG A 156 -0.69 -25.25 -7.17
N ALA A 157 -0.40 -26.01 -8.22
CA ALA A 157 -1.42 -26.58 -9.06
C ALA A 157 -2.52 -27.16 -8.15
N ASP A 158 -3.75 -26.71 -8.37
CA ASP A 158 -4.93 -27.27 -7.73
C ASP A 158 -5.08 -28.75 -8.15
N PRO A 159 -4.94 -29.72 -7.23
CA PRO A 159 -5.14 -31.14 -7.56
C PRO A 159 -6.62 -31.51 -7.77
N HIS A 160 -7.55 -30.55 -7.70
CA HIS A 160 -8.99 -30.80 -7.83
C HIS A 160 -9.65 -30.16 -9.06
N ARG A 161 -8.91 -29.96 -10.16
CA ARG A 161 -9.54 -29.67 -11.45
C ARG A 161 -10.07 -30.96 -12.09
N PRO A 162 -11.40 -31.22 -12.16
CA PRO A 162 -11.92 -32.24 -13.06
C PRO A 162 -11.86 -31.73 -14.51
N GLU A 163 -11.61 -32.66 -15.44
CA GLU A 163 -11.64 -32.46 -16.91
C GLU A 163 -13.01 -31.99 -17.43
#